data_AF-A0A6I1QUX2-F1
#
_entry.id   AF-A0A6I1QUX2-F1
#
_cell.length_a   1.000
_cell.length_b   1.000
_cell.length_c   1.000
_cell.angle_alpha   90.00
_cell.angle_beta   90.00
_cell.angle_gamma   90.00
#
_symmetry.space_group_name_H-M   'P 1'
#
loop_
_entity.id
_entity.type
_entity.pdbx_description
1 polymer ?
#
loop_
_entity_poly.entity_id
_entity_poly.type
_entity_poly.pdbx_seq_one_letter_code
_entity_poly.pdbx_strand_id
1 'polypeptide(L)'
;MTEAYPLHWPHGFPRTPRTTRSQFRTGLDGAMRNVTNALRSFAKDSGKDIVNLLVSSNVTLMMMEPKDGAVAVYFTWDDIDCCIAVDRYPTPADNLQAIMHIIEAERVKLRHGGLNTVRAGFRGFAALPPPKGKDGQRYQTSPSSSAML
;
A
#
# COMPACT_ATOMS: atom_id res chain seq x y z
N MET A 1 15.05 7.86 12.78
CA MET A 1 15.72 6.75 12.10
C MET A 1 14.77 5.57 12.15
N THR A 2 14.50 4.90 11.03
CA THR A 2 13.56 3.76 10.99
C THR A 2 14.32 2.47 11.28
N GLU A 3 13.76 1.59 12.11
CA GLU A 3 14.38 0.33 12.53
C GLU A 3 13.48 -0.87 12.22
N ALA A 4 14.07 -2.07 12.10
CA ALA A 4 13.31 -3.31 11.84
C ALA A 4 12.47 -3.75 13.06
N TYR A 5 12.96 -3.46 14.26
CA TYR A 5 12.33 -3.77 15.54
C TYR A 5 12.76 -2.71 16.56
N PRO A 6 11.86 -2.20 17.42
CA PRO A 6 10.42 -2.45 17.44
C PRO A 6 9.72 -1.84 16.22
N LEU A 7 8.42 -2.12 16.04
CA LEU A 7 7.63 -1.58 14.94
C LEU A 7 7.69 -0.04 14.90
N HIS A 8 8.19 0.50 13.79
CA HIS A 8 8.12 1.91 13.44
C HIS A 8 6.97 2.14 12.46
N TRP A 9 5.84 2.60 12.99
CA TRP A 9 4.68 2.97 12.18
C TRP A 9 4.90 4.34 11.49
N PRO A 10 4.50 4.51 10.22
CA PRO A 10 4.71 5.78 9.51
C PRO A 10 3.93 6.93 10.16
N HIS A 11 4.57 8.08 10.28
CA HIS A 11 3.97 9.27 10.88
C HIS A 11 2.74 9.74 10.08
N GLY A 12 1.67 10.11 10.78
CA GLY A 12 0.43 10.60 10.17
C GLY A 12 -0.51 9.51 9.63
N PHE A 13 -0.10 8.23 9.65
CA PHE A 13 -0.98 7.13 9.28
C PHE A 13 -1.83 6.71 10.49
N PRO A 14 -3.17 6.75 10.40
CA PRO A 14 -4.02 6.28 11.49
C PRO A 14 -3.85 4.77 11.68
N ARG A 15 -3.90 4.32 12.94
CA ARG A 15 -3.99 2.89 13.28
C ARG A 15 -5.42 2.39 13.10
N THR A 16 -5.56 1.14 12.68
CA THR A 16 -6.84 0.42 12.65
C THR A 16 -7.31 0.16 14.09
N PRO A 17 -8.49 0.67 14.50
CA PRO A 17 -8.97 0.52 15.88
C PRO A 17 -9.29 -0.92 16.27
N ARG A 18 -9.77 -1.73 15.32
CA ARG A 18 -10.15 -3.14 15.54
C ARG A 18 -9.71 -3.99 14.36
N THR A 19 -8.91 -5.02 14.65
CA THR A 19 -8.49 -5.98 13.64
C THR A 19 -9.67 -6.83 13.15
N THR A 20 -9.59 -7.24 11.90
CA THR A 20 -10.55 -8.16 11.27
C THR A 20 -9.85 -9.44 10.89
N ARG A 21 -10.55 -10.58 10.94
CA ARG A 21 -9.97 -11.87 10.49
C ARG A 21 -9.76 -11.85 8.97
N SER A 22 -8.60 -12.34 8.52
CA SER A 22 -8.31 -12.48 7.09
C SER A 22 -8.95 -13.75 6.50
N GLN A 23 -9.08 -13.77 5.17
CA GLN A 23 -9.33 -15.00 4.41
C GLN A 23 -8.04 -15.61 3.83
N PHE A 24 -6.88 -15.01 4.12
CA PHE A 24 -5.61 -15.52 3.63
C PHE A 24 -5.30 -16.87 4.30
N ARG A 25 -4.57 -17.70 3.56
CA ARG A 25 -4.16 -19.05 3.96
C ARG A 25 -2.66 -19.19 3.70
N THR A 26 -1.89 -18.25 4.24
CA THR A 26 -0.45 -18.12 3.99
C THR A 26 0.26 -17.92 5.32
N GLY A 27 1.25 -18.78 5.61
CA GLY A 27 2.10 -18.62 6.79
C GLY A 27 3.13 -17.49 6.62
N LEU A 28 3.78 -17.10 7.71
CA LEU A 28 4.68 -15.95 7.75
C LEU A 28 5.81 -16.00 6.72
N ASP A 29 6.54 -17.13 6.62
CA ASP A 29 7.61 -17.30 5.62
C ASP A 29 7.09 -17.18 4.17
N GLY A 30 5.93 -17.76 3.88
CA GLY A 30 5.28 -17.63 2.57
C GLY A 30 4.91 -16.18 2.26
N ALA A 31 4.37 -15.46 3.24
CA ALA A 31 4.00 -14.04 3.08
C ALA A 31 5.24 -13.16 2.83
N MET A 32 6.35 -13.41 3.54
CA MET A 32 7.63 -12.70 3.32
C MET A 32 8.18 -12.94 1.90
N ARG A 33 8.15 -14.18 1.41
CA ARG A 33 8.55 -14.52 0.03
C ARG A 33 7.65 -13.84 -0.99
N ASN A 34 6.33 -13.82 -0.75
CA ASN A 34 5.36 -13.17 -1.61
C ASN A 34 5.63 -11.66 -1.73
N VAL A 35 5.86 -10.96 -0.61
CA VAL A 35 6.24 -9.53 -0.64
C VAL A 35 7.54 -9.31 -1.40
N THR A 36 8.57 -10.11 -1.12
CA THR A 36 9.87 -9.99 -1.80
C THR A 36 9.74 -10.19 -3.31
N ASN A 37 8.98 -11.19 -3.75
CA ASN A 37 8.73 -11.48 -5.15
C ASN A 37 7.91 -10.38 -5.83
N ALA A 38 6.90 -9.84 -5.15
CA ALA A 38 6.09 -8.73 -5.65
C ALA A 38 6.93 -7.46 -5.83
N LEU A 39 7.79 -7.12 -4.86
CA LEU A 39 8.73 -5.99 -4.97
C LEU A 39 9.70 -6.16 -6.14
N ARG A 40 10.33 -7.34 -6.28
CA ARG A 40 11.20 -7.63 -7.43
C ARG A 40 10.48 -7.47 -8.77
N SER A 41 9.24 -7.95 -8.83
CA SER A 41 8.45 -7.88 -10.04
C SER A 41 7.97 -6.44 -10.32
N PHE A 42 7.68 -5.65 -9.29
CA PHE A 42 7.39 -4.23 -9.40
C PHE A 42 8.62 -3.43 -9.91
N ALA A 43 9.82 -3.72 -9.39
CA ALA A 43 11.07 -3.14 -9.89
C ALA A 43 11.28 -3.45 -11.38
N LYS A 44 11.09 -4.72 -11.77
CA LYS A 44 11.18 -5.17 -13.15
C LYS A 44 10.15 -4.47 -14.06
N ASP A 45 8.88 -4.45 -13.64
CA ASP A 45 7.80 -3.85 -14.43
C ASP A 45 8.02 -2.33 -14.62
N SER A 46 8.65 -1.66 -13.63
CA SER A 46 8.89 -0.21 -13.66
C SER A 46 10.21 0.19 -14.32
N GLY A 47 11.16 -0.74 -14.47
CA GLY A 47 12.52 -0.45 -14.93
C GLY A 47 13.30 0.40 -13.91
N LYS A 48 12.95 0.32 -12.63
CA LYS A 48 13.53 1.11 -11.55
C LYS A 48 13.88 0.21 -10.37
N ASP A 49 15.05 0.43 -9.80
CA ASP A 49 15.52 -0.36 -8.67
C ASP A 49 14.77 0.01 -7.39
N ILE A 50 14.69 -0.98 -6.50
CA ILE A 50 14.24 -0.80 -5.12
C ILE A 50 15.47 -0.91 -4.24
N VAL A 51 15.72 0.13 -3.45
CA VAL A 51 16.84 0.19 -2.51
C VAL A 51 16.33 0.48 -1.09
N ASN A 52 17.19 0.36 -0.09
CA ASN A 52 16.86 0.64 1.32
C ASN A 52 15.62 -0.13 1.84
N LEU A 53 15.42 -1.37 1.37
CA LEU A 53 14.30 -2.20 1.79
C LEU A 53 14.44 -2.56 3.29
N LEU A 54 13.42 -2.21 4.07
CA LEU A 54 13.33 -2.47 5.50
C LEU A 54 11.90 -2.92 5.85
N VAL A 55 11.77 -4.06 6.52
CA VAL A 55 10.50 -4.50 7.11
C VAL A 55 10.55 -4.23 8.59
N SER A 56 9.64 -3.38 9.08
CA SER A 56 9.50 -3.02 10.50
C SER A 56 8.29 -3.73 11.12
N SER A 57 8.50 -4.41 12.24
CA SER A 57 7.44 -5.16 12.95
C SER A 57 7.81 -5.43 14.41
N ASN A 58 6.87 -5.95 15.20
CA ASN A 58 7.13 -6.44 16.56
C ASN A 58 7.49 -7.94 16.61
N VAL A 59 7.77 -8.55 15.47
CA VAL A 59 8.19 -9.96 15.39
C VAL A 59 9.64 -10.09 15.84
N THR A 60 9.93 -11.13 16.63
CA THR A 60 11.28 -11.53 17.02
C THR A 60 11.47 -13.02 16.82
N LEU A 61 12.72 -13.51 16.88
CA LEU A 61 13.03 -14.95 16.74
C LEU A 61 12.24 -15.84 17.72
N MET A 62 11.93 -15.32 18.91
CA MET A 62 11.19 -16.05 19.95
C MET A 62 9.68 -15.70 19.97
N MET A 63 9.25 -14.70 19.20
CA MET A 63 7.86 -14.25 19.17
C MET A 63 7.43 -13.88 17.75
N MET A 64 6.92 -14.88 17.03
CA MET A 64 6.46 -14.75 15.63
C MET A 64 5.03 -14.20 15.51
N GLU A 65 4.24 -14.31 16.59
CA GLU A 65 2.86 -13.78 16.68
C GLU A 65 2.75 -12.78 17.85
N PRO A 66 3.30 -11.56 17.71
CA PRO A 66 3.15 -10.50 18.70
C PRO A 66 1.70 -10.05 18.83
N LYS A 67 1.35 -9.46 19.98
CA LYS A 67 0.01 -8.89 20.24
C LYS A 67 -0.36 -7.81 19.22
N ASP A 68 0.59 -6.94 18.87
CA ASP A 68 0.47 -6.01 17.76
C ASP A 68 1.15 -6.62 16.53
N GLY A 69 0.33 -7.26 15.68
CA GLY A 69 0.76 -7.95 14.47
C GLY A 69 0.99 -7.02 13.27
N ALA A 70 0.98 -5.70 13.46
CA ALA A 70 1.17 -4.74 12.38
C ALA A 70 2.56 -4.82 11.74
N VAL A 71 2.61 -4.51 10.45
CA VAL A 71 3.84 -4.52 9.65
C VAL A 71 3.91 -3.27 8.78
N ALA A 72 5.09 -2.67 8.71
CA ALA A 72 5.40 -1.58 7.79
C ALA A 72 6.60 -1.96 6.91
N VAL A 73 6.44 -1.87 5.59
CA VAL A 73 7.51 -2.11 4.62
C VAL A 73 7.94 -0.77 4.04
N TYR A 74 9.17 -0.39 4.34
CA TYR A 74 9.83 0.81 3.84
C TYR A 74 10.80 0.44 2.73
N PHE A 75 10.89 1.28 1.71
CA PHE A 75 11.86 1.15 0.62
C PHE A 75 11.96 2.46 -0.15
N THR A 76 13.06 2.67 -0.87
CA THR A 76 13.20 3.78 -1.81
C THR A 76 13.04 3.24 -3.23
N TRP A 77 12.23 3.91 -4.04
CA TRP A 77 11.98 3.57 -5.44
C TRP A 77 11.92 4.86 -6.27
N ASP A 78 12.72 4.94 -7.35
CA ASP A 78 12.81 6.12 -8.21
C ASP A 78 13.03 7.44 -7.41
N ASP A 79 13.97 7.37 -6.46
CA ASP A 79 14.33 8.47 -5.54
C ASP A 79 13.16 8.95 -4.66
N ILE A 80 12.11 8.14 -4.52
CA ILE A 80 10.96 8.39 -3.65
C ILE A 80 11.03 7.40 -2.48
N ASP A 81 11.02 7.93 -1.25
CA ASP A 81 10.85 7.10 -0.06
C ASP A 81 9.39 6.66 0.07
N CYS A 82 9.20 5.35 0.06
CA CYS A 82 7.91 4.70 0.08
C CYS A 82 7.70 3.95 1.40
N CYS A 83 6.45 3.89 1.85
CA CYS A 83 6.03 3.03 2.94
C CYS A 83 4.66 2.42 2.63
N ILE A 84 4.54 1.11 2.82
CA ILE A 84 3.26 0.40 2.84
C ILE A 84 3.12 -0.24 4.22
N ALA A 85 2.18 0.28 5.01
CA ALA A 85 1.94 -0.17 6.37
C ALA A 85 0.51 -0.72 6.52
N VAL A 86 0.39 -1.90 7.14
CA VAL A 86 -0.90 -2.57 7.35
C VAL A 86 -0.98 -3.14 8.76
N ASP A 87 -2.06 -2.82 9.46
CA ASP A 87 -2.41 -3.30 10.79
C ASP A 87 -3.86 -3.82 10.88
N ARG A 88 -4.45 -4.12 9.71
CA ARG A 88 -5.86 -4.52 9.60
C ARG A 88 -6.13 -5.91 10.18
N TYR A 89 -5.14 -6.80 10.13
CA TYR A 89 -5.28 -8.21 10.50
C TYR A 89 -4.52 -8.52 11.79
N PRO A 90 -4.96 -9.56 12.55
CA PRO A 90 -4.35 -9.88 13.83
C PRO A 90 -2.92 -10.42 13.71
N THR A 91 -2.56 -11.05 12.59
CA THR A 91 -1.25 -11.71 12.44
C THR A 91 -0.31 -10.92 11.51
N PRO A 92 1.02 -10.95 11.75
CA PRO A 92 2.00 -10.39 10.81
C PRO A 92 1.94 -11.03 9.42
N ALA A 93 1.66 -12.34 9.34
CA ALA A 93 1.54 -13.06 8.09
C ALA A 93 0.41 -12.49 7.21
N ASP A 94 -0.77 -12.25 7.80
CA ASP A 94 -1.89 -11.67 7.09
C ASP A 94 -1.63 -10.22 6.65
N ASN A 95 -0.99 -9.43 7.51
CA ASN A 95 -0.63 -8.04 7.17
C ASN A 95 0.42 -7.99 6.04
N LEU A 96 1.43 -8.85 6.06
CA LEU A 96 2.39 -8.99 4.94
C LEU A 96 1.70 -9.43 3.65
N GLN A 97 0.76 -10.38 3.71
CA GLN A 97 0.03 -10.83 2.54
C GLN A 97 -0.83 -9.70 1.95
N ALA A 98 -1.43 -8.86 2.80
CA ALA A 98 -2.14 -7.67 2.37
C ALA A 98 -1.19 -6.64 1.70
N ILE A 99 0.01 -6.44 2.26
CA ILE A 99 1.05 -5.58 1.66
C ILE A 99 1.43 -6.09 0.27
N MET A 100 1.61 -7.41 0.10
CA MET A 100 1.85 -7.99 -1.22
C MET A 100 0.73 -7.63 -2.20
N HIS A 101 -0.54 -7.77 -1.81
CA HIS A 101 -1.66 -7.41 -2.70
C HIS A 101 -1.68 -5.92 -3.06
N ILE A 102 -1.27 -5.03 -2.15
CA ILE A 102 -1.10 -3.60 -2.45
C ILE A 102 -0.01 -3.40 -3.50
N ILE A 103 1.14 -4.07 -3.38
CA ILE A 103 2.24 -4.00 -4.36
C ILE A 103 1.76 -4.52 -5.73
N GLU A 104 1.03 -5.63 -5.77
CA GLU A 104 0.44 -6.13 -7.02
C GLU A 104 -0.54 -5.14 -7.64
N ALA A 105 -1.31 -4.42 -6.83
CA ALA A 105 -2.17 -3.33 -7.32
C ALA A 105 -1.36 -2.16 -7.92
N GLU A 106 -0.21 -1.81 -7.32
CA GLU A 106 0.72 -0.83 -7.92
C GLU A 106 1.25 -1.31 -9.27
N ARG A 107 1.56 -2.60 -9.41
CA ARG A 107 1.96 -3.19 -10.70
C ARG A 107 0.85 -3.09 -11.76
N VAL A 108 -0.40 -3.33 -11.37
CA VAL A 108 -1.56 -3.14 -12.27
C VAL A 108 -1.66 -1.67 -12.69
N LYS A 109 -1.56 -0.73 -11.74
CA LYS A 109 -1.55 0.71 -12.05
C LYS A 109 -0.41 1.09 -12.99
N LEU A 110 0.76 0.50 -12.81
CA LEU A 110 1.92 0.74 -13.66
C LEU A 110 1.67 0.28 -15.11
N ARG A 111 1.13 -0.92 -15.30
CA ARG A 111 0.88 -1.48 -16.64
C ARG A 111 -0.15 -0.70 -17.45
N HIS A 112 -1.17 -0.15 -16.79
CA HIS A 112 -2.29 0.49 -17.48
C HIS A 112 -2.28 2.03 -17.38
N GLY A 113 -1.71 2.59 -16.31
CA GLY A 113 -1.63 4.03 -16.06
C GLY A 113 -0.23 4.62 -16.21
N GLY A 114 0.79 3.80 -16.44
CA GLY A 114 2.17 4.24 -16.62
C GLY A 114 2.88 4.71 -15.34
N LEU A 115 4.18 5.01 -15.50
CA LEU A 115 5.09 5.30 -14.38
C LEU A 115 4.68 6.55 -13.58
N ASN A 116 4.18 7.59 -14.24
CA ASN A 116 3.81 8.85 -13.59
C ASN A 116 2.63 8.70 -12.62
N THR A 117 1.68 7.81 -12.93
CA THR A 117 0.53 7.54 -12.05
C THR A 117 0.99 6.92 -10.72
N VAL A 118 1.93 5.98 -10.79
CA VAL A 118 2.48 5.31 -9.60
C VAL A 118 3.36 6.27 -8.78
N ARG A 119 4.20 7.08 -9.42
CA ARG A 119 4.96 8.17 -8.75
C ARG A 119 4.06 9.12 -7.99
N ALA A 120 2.96 9.57 -8.60
CA ALA A 120 2.00 10.45 -7.94
C ALA A 120 1.36 9.78 -6.72
N GLY A 121 1.08 8.48 -6.79
CA GLY A 121 0.60 7.69 -5.66
C GLY A 121 1.59 7.66 -4.49
N PHE A 122 2.86 7.34 -4.76
CA PHE A 122 3.88 7.22 -3.70
C PHE A 122 4.33 8.53 -3.08
N ARG A 123 4.37 9.63 -3.85
CA ARG A 123 4.65 10.96 -3.28
C ARG A 123 3.52 11.46 -2.35
N GLY A 124 2.40 10.73 -2.30
CA GLY A 124 1.13 11.25 -1.87
C GLY A 124 0.64 12.28 -2.89
N PHE A 125 -0.66 12.33 -3.15
CA PHE A 125 -1.21 13.47 -3.88
C PHE A 125 -1.07 14.73 -3.00
N ALA A 126 0.12 15.32 -2.98
CA ALA A 126 0.29 16.74 -2.67
C ALA A 126 -0.76 17.45 -3.52
N ALA A 127 -1.77 18.02 -2.84
CA ALA A 127 -3.05 18.36 -3.44
C ALA A 127 -2.86 18.89 -4.87
N LEU A 128 -3.40 18.17 -5.85
CA LEU A 128 -3.38 18.66 -7.22
C LEU A 128 -3.93 20.09 -7.18
N PRO A 129 -3.23 21.08 -7.73
CA PRO A 129 -3.77 22.43 -7.76
C PRO A 129 -5.14 22.35 -8.43
N PRO A 130 -6.18 22.99 -7.85
CA PRO A 130 -7.51 22.95 -8.43
C PRO A 130 -7.41 23.39 -9.90
N PRO A 131 -8.16 22.75 -10.82
CA PRO A 131 -8.07 23.05 -12.23
C PRO A 131 -8.21 24.57 -12.44
N LYS A 132 -7.19 25.19 -13.02
CA LYS A 132 -7.25 26.61 -13.42
C LYS A 132 -8.06 26.71 -14.70
N GLY A 133 -9.38 26.59 -14.58
CA GLY A 133 -10.31 26.70 -15.70
C GLY A 133 -11.65 27.24 -15.23
N LYS A 134 -12.14 28.28 -15.91
CA LYS A 134 -13.46 28.87 -15.66
C LYS A 134 -14.55 27.86 -15.98
N ASP A 135 -15.64 27.95 -15.22
CA ASP A 135 -16.91 27.24 -15.39
C ASP A 135 -16.89 25.75 -15.05
N GLY A 136 -17.16 25.47 -13.78
CA GLY A 136 -17.64 24.17 -13.34
C GLY A 136 -18.99 23.87 -13.99
N GLN A 137 -18.97 23.27 -15.18
CA GLN A 137 -20.07 22.42 -15.62
C GLN A 137 -20.09 21.19 -14.71
N ARG A 138 -20.84 21.31 -13.61
CA ARG A 138 -21.34 20.14 -12.88
C ARG A 138 -22.01 19.24 -13.92
N TYR A 139 -21.55 17.99 -14.02
CA TYR A 139 -22.34 16.93 -14.66
C TYR A 139 -23.69 16.88 -13.95
N GLN A 140 -24.72 17.53 -14.51
CA GLN A 140 -26.09 17.35 -14.08
C GLN A 140 -26.53 16.00 -14.62
N THR A 141 -26.64 15.01 -13.75
CA THR A 141 -27.41 13.80 -14.07
C THR A 141 -28.87 14.24 -14.20
N SER A 142 -29.38 14.32 -15.43
CA SER A 142 -30.80 14.56 -15.68
C SER A 142 -31.64 13.52 -14.94
N PRO A 143 -32.69 13.92 -14.19
CA PRO A 143 -33.65 12.95 -13.69
C PRO A 143 -34.46 12.40 -14.87
N SER A 144 -34.56 11.06 -14.89
CA SER A 144 -35.40 10.28 -15.80
C SER A 144 -36.84 10.81 -15.78
N SER A 145 -37.32 11.34 -16.90
CA SER A 145 -38.74 11.63 -17.09
C SER A 145 -39.43 10.34 -17.52
N SER A 146 -40.12 9.70 -16.57
CA SER A 146 -41.08 8.63 -16.88
C SER A 146 -42.40 9.24 -17.34
N ALA A 147 -42.80 8.84 -18.55
CA ALA A 147 -44.15 8.54 -19.00
C ALA A 147 -45.31 9.45 -18.54
N MET A 148 -45.72 10.35 -19.44
CA MET A 148 -47.13 10.60 -19.72
C MET A 148 -47.43 10.08 -21.12
N LEU A 149 -48.21 9.00 -21.20
CA LEU A 149 -49.30 8.70 -22.13
C LEU A 149 -49.64 7.21 -22.03
#